data_AF-A0A167G1X9-F1
#
_entry.id   AF-A0A167G1X9-F1
#
_cell.length_a   1.000
_cell.length_b   1.000
_cell.length_c   1.000
_cell.angle_alpha   90.00
_cell.angle_beta   90.00
_cell.angle_gamma   90.00
#
_symmetry.space_group_name_H-M   'P 1'
#
loop_
_entity.id
_entity.type
_entity.pdbx_description
1 polymer ?
#
loop_
_entity_poly.entity_id
_entity_poly.type
_entity_poly.pdbx_seq_one_letter_code
_entity_poly.pdbx_strand_id
1 'polypeptide(L)'
;MKKVIILGTALSIMPLTVGAESSVVVPHEFIANTPAKADEVNENFSFLSDNISENQTELAELNTSLTAVVSGLNSQLTSANEKIETNTTSISALQQAVSGNENIINNFIDSASVSIQSLQTDKQQKTVQITQINTSLGSIRAEIADQAQTITVLNTASTQNGAALEVMNTSLQVQSQAVSLANTRIQANENSLSALQQKVTQQEVVDTNIENRVTQLNTGISSVNTQLQANENSLNALQQRVTQQEVVDTNIENRVTQLSNGISSLNTQLSAISTRSQNNENSITALNSSQTTLNTDVTNLDSAVSDLSATVNTQSSTISTIQSSVQGHGGRLDVLEAARQPIQTYDPIINPHEDILDAPINYSYIATAPGDVFSLHGENFRMYRFPVMDFETNQRYAVDIPLIEGDTYESIGVNSMCGSFHLSPSQLIGDNAKAIFSVRGTIERKYTMSRDKIESSFSLQKLRPQIQVKIGRYSCFSLTLGQWSGSMEVDGQGALASGQYDLTNGFNWPAKADRIDEVIDFRSLANYVRVTAL
;
A
#
# COMPACT_ATOMS: atom_id res chain seq x y z
N MET A 1 -53.84 153.84 76.52
CA MET A 1 -55.11 154.29 77.15
C MET A 1 -55.33 155.75 76.77
N LYS A 2 -56.53 156.19 76.37
CA LYS A 2 -56.79 157.59 76.00
C LYS A 2 -57.06 158.45 77.25
N LYS A 3 -56.09 159.27 77.68
CA LYS A 3 -56.39 160.46 78.49
C LYS A 3 -56.88 161.56 77.54
N VAL A 4 -58.19 161.75 77.46
CA VAL A 4 -58.77 162.92 76.79
C VAL A 4 -58.52 164.14 77.68
N ILE A 5 -57.71 165.08 77.21
CA ILE A 5 -57.46 166.33 77.94
C ILE A 5 -58.68 167.24 77.74
N ILE A 6 -59.42 167.49 78.82
CA ILE A 6 -60.54 168.42 78.83
C ILE A 6 -59.95 169.84 78.79
N LEU A 7 -60.06 170.50 77.64
CA LEU A 7 -59.73 171.92 77.47
C LEU A 7 -60.85 172.77 78.11
N GLY A 8 -60.84 172.81 79.43
CA GLY A 8 -61.74 173.63 80.24
C GLY A 8 -61.33 175.11 80.26
N THR A 9 -61.32 175.77 79.09
CA THR A 9 -61.24 177.23 79.04
C THR A 9 -62.61 177.82 79.32
N ALA A 10 -62.88 178.13 80.59
CA ALA A 10 -64.02 178.94 81.00
C ALA A 10 -63.81 180.38 80.50
N LEU A 11 -64.13 180.61 79.22
CA LEU A 11 -64.20 181.94 78.64
C LEU A 11 -65.42 182.63 79.26
N SER A 12 -65.21 183.30 80.40
CA SER A 12 -66.26 183.95 81.16
C SER A 12 -66.83 185.10 80.34
N ILE A 13 -67.95 184.85 79.66
CA ILE A 13 -68.65 185.83 78.83
C ILE A 13 -69.36 186.82 79.76
N MET A 14 -68.61 187.80 80.30
CA MET A 14 -69.23 189.00 80.85
C MET A 14 -69.95 189.70 79.69
N PRO A 15 -71.28 189.90 79.78
CA PRO A 15 -72.00 190.59 78.73
C PRO A 15 -71.60 192.07 78.74
N LEU A 16 -70.98 192.56 77.66
CA LEU A 16 -70.80 193.99 77.46
C LEU A 16 -72.18 194.62 77.18
N THR A 17 -72.87 195.07 78.22
CA THR A 17 -74.02 195.97 78.12
C THR A 17 -73.52 197.39 77.86
N VAL A 18 -73.06 197.65 76.64
CA VAL A 18 -72.75 199.01 76.19
C VAL A 18 -74.05 199.80 76.13
N GLY A 19 -74.18 200.83 76.97
CA GLY A 19 -75.35 201.71 77.01
C GLY A 19 -75.48 202.51 75.70
N ALA A 20 -76.34 202.06 74.79
CA ALA A 20 -76.50 202.70 73.49
C ALA A 20 -77.40 203.95 73.57
N GLU A 21 -76.80 205.11 73.28
CA GLU A 21 -77.47 206.38 72.93
C GLU A 21 -78.69 206.77 73.79
N SER A 22 -78.50 206.92 75.10
CA SER A 22 -79.21 208.01 75.77
C SER A 22 -78.64 209.33 75.25
N SER A 23 -79.50 210.18 74.68
CA SER A 23 -79.20 211.61 74.70
C SER A 23 -79.07 212.00 76.18
N VAL A 24 -77.94 212.59 76.57
CA VAL A 24 -77.68 212.97 77.97
C VAL A 24 -78.52 214.21 78.28
N VAL A 25 -79.81 213.96 78.55
CA VAL A 25 -80.77 214.96 79.02
C VAL A 25 -80.32 215.36 80.42
N VAL A 26 -79.56 216.45 80.47
CA VAL A 26 -79.18 217.10 81.73
C VAL A 26 -80.45 217.55 82.48
N PRO A 27 -80.47 217.54 83.82
CA PRO A 27 -81.67 217.83 84.62
C PRO A 27 -82.45 219.10 84.23
N HIS A 28 -81.76 220.14 83.74
CA HIS A 28 -82.37 221.43 83.38
C HIS A 28 -81.97 221.90 81.97
N GLU A 29 -82.96 222.17 81.10
CA GLU A 29 -82.74 222.85 79.81
C GLU A 29 -82.82 224.38 79.95
N PHE A 30 -81.81 225.10 79.47
CA PHE A 30 -81.76 226.56 79.55
C PHE A 30 -82.18 227.24 78.25
N ILE A 31 -83.36 227.86 78.28
CA ILE A 31 -83.90 228.64 77.16
C ILE A 31 -83.34 230.07 77.19
N ALA A 32 -82.75 230.50 76.07
CA ALA A 32 -82.04 231.77 75.95
C ALA A 32 -82.83 233.00 76.42
N ASN A 33 -82.13 233.98 76.99
CA ASN A 33 -82.65 235.20 77.64
C ASN A 33 -83.52 234.97 78.90
N THR A 34 -83.66 233.73 79.38
CA THR A 34 -84.19 233.44 80.72
C THR A 34 -83.02 233.37 81.72
N PRO A 35 -83.11 233.98 82.93
CA PRO A 35 -82.10 233.80 83.96
C PRO A 35 -82.10 232.36 84.49
N ALA A 36 -81.13 231.55 84.08
CA ALA A 36 -80.85 230.24 84.66
C ALA A 36 -80.42 230.41 86.13
N LYS A 37 -80.91 229.54 87.04
CA LYS A 37 -80.43 229.56 88.42
C LYS A 37 -79.06 228.89 88.51
N ALA A 38 -78.17 229.41 89.35
CA ALA A 38 -76.85 228.81 89.55
C ALA A 38 -76.95 227.35 90.04
N ASP A 39 -77.97 227.04 90.83
CA ASP A 39 -78.24 225.69 91.36
C ASP A 39 -78.55 224.71 90.23
N GLU A 40 -79.41 225.10 89.27
CA GLU A 40 -79.77 224.29 88.10
C GLU A 40 -78.54 224.02 87.19
N VAL A 41 -77.67 225.02 87.03
CA VAL A 41 -76.41 224.90 86.28
C VAL A 41 -75.44 223.96 87.01
N ASN A 42 -75.37 224.05 88.34
CA ASN A 42 -74.53 223.19 89.16
C ASN A 42 -75.04 221.74 89.20
N GLU A 43 -76.35 221.50 89.20
CA GLU A 43 -76.93 220.16 89.07
C GLU A 43 -76.57 219.52 87.73
N ASN A 44 -76.64 220.29 86.62
CA ASN A 44 -76.18 219.83 85.32
C ASN A 44 -74.66 219.50 85.30
N PHE A 45 -73.83 220.32 85.95
CA PHE A 45 -72.39 220.04 86.05
C PHE A 45 -72.06 218.86 86.97
N SER A 46 -72.78 218.66 88.08
CA SER A 46 -72.63 217.46 88.91
C SER A 46 -72.98 216.23 88.09
N PHE A 47 -74.17 216.22 87.46
CA PHE A 47 -74.62 215.11 86.63
C PHE A 47 -73.61 214.72 85.53
N LEU A 48 -73.00 215.72 84.86
CA LEU A 48 -71.95 215.46 83.88
C LEU A 48 -70.63 214.97 84.52
N SER A 49 -70.25 215.47 85.69
CA SER A 49 -69.07 215.01 86.44
C SER A 49 -69.22 213.58 86.96
N ASP A 50 -70.43 213.22 87.40
CA ASP A 50 -70.80 211.89 87.87
C ASP A 50 -70.76 210.90 86.69
N ASN A 51 -71.39 211.23 85.55
CA ASN A 51 -71.31 210.46 84.31
C ASN A 51 -69.85 210.28 83.82
N ILE A 52 -69.00 211.31 83.92
CA ILE A 52 -67.57 211.21 83.55
C ILE A 52 -66.81 210.28 84.50
N SER A 53 -67.12 210.30 85.80
CA SER A 53 -66.51 209.41 86.79
C SER A 53 -66.94 207.95 86.60
N GLU A 54 -68.21 207.73 86.23
CA GLU A 54 -68.76 206.42 85.87
C GLU A 54 -68.07 205.86 84.61
N ASN A 55 -67.97 206.65 83.54
CA ASN A 55 -67.23 206.29 82.32
C ASN A 55 -65.74 206.02 82.58
N GLN A 56 -65.08 206.78 83.47
CA GLN A 56 -63.69 206.51 83.87
C GLN A 56 -63.57 205.19 84.65
N THR A 57 -64.57 204.83 85.43
CA THR A 57 -64.63 203.55 86.17
C THR A 57 -64.83 202.39 85.20
N GLU A 58 -65.80 202.47 84.28
CA GLU A 58 -65.98 201.48 83.21
C GLU A 58 -64.71 201.28 82.36
N LEU A 59 -64.02 202.37 81.99
CA LEU A 59 -62.78 202.29 81.21
C LEU A 59 -61.64 201.60 82.00
N ALA A 60 -61.57 201.83 83.32
CA ALA A 60 -60.60 201.17 84.19
C ALA A 60 -60.91 199.67 84.37
N GLU A 61 -62.18 199.30 84.52
CA GLU A 61 -62.63 197.90 84.56
C GLU A 61 -62.38 197.20 83.21
N LEU A 62 -62.69 197.85 82.09
CA LEU A 62 -62.43 197.35 80.74
C LEU A 62 -60.93 197.13 80.49
N ASN A 63 -60.08 198.07 80.90
CA ASN A 63 -58.62 197.92 80.77
C ASN A 63 -58.07 196.81 81.69
N THR A 64 -58.64 196.65 82.89
CA THR A 64 -58.31 195.53 83.80
C THR A 64 -58.71 194.18 83.20
N SER A 65 -59.92 194.10 82.64
CA SER A 65 -60.44 192.91 81.95
C SER A 65 -59.62 192.56 80.71
N LEU A 66 -59.29 193.55 79.87
CA LEU A 66 -58.42 193.37 78.72
C LEU A 66 -57.02 192.88 79.12
N THR A 67 -56.45 193.44 80.19
CA THR A 67 -55.15 192.99 80.74
C THR A 67 -55.21 191.54 81.21
N ALA A 68 -56.29 191.13 81.88
CA ALA A 68 -56.52 189.75 82.29
C ALA A 68 -56.68 188.80 81.09
N VAL A 69 -57.42 189.22 80.05
CA VAL A 69 -57.57 188.46 78.79
C VAL A 69 -56.24 188.29 78.07
N VAL A 70 -55.45 189.36 77.90
CA VAL A 70 -54.12 189.30 77.24
C VAL A 70 -53.16 188.43 78.04
N SER A 71 -53.14 188.53 79.37
CA SER A 71 -52.34 187.67 80.25
C SER A 71 -52.75 186.19 80.12
N GLY A 72 -54.06 185.91 80.11
CA GLY A 72 -54.60 184.57 79.90
C GLY A 72 -54.25 183.97 78.54
N LEU A 73 -54.38 184.75 77.46
CA LEU A 73 -53.99 184.35 76.11
C LEU A 73 -52.48 184.09 76.01
N ASN A 74 -51.65 184.93 76.63
CA ASN A 74 -50.20 184.75 76.62
C ASN A 74 -49.78 183.49 77.42
N SER A 75 -50.43 183.21 78.56
CA SER A 75 -50.26 181.97 79.32
C SER A 75 -50.69 180.72 78.53
N GLN A 76 -51.80 180.81 77.78
CA GLN A 76 -52.23 179.76 76.85
C GLN A 76 -51.24 179.55 75.70
N LEU A 77 -50.65 180.63 75.17
CA LEU A 77 -49.64 180.57 74.10
C LEU A 77 -48.34 179.90 74.59
N THR A 78 -47.82 180.26 75.77
CA THR A 78 -46.71 179.55 76.40
C THR A 78 -47.04 178.06 76.59
N SER A 79 -48.21 177.76 77.15
CA SER A 79 -48.73 176.40 77.34
C SER A 79 -48.99 175.62 76.03
N ALA A 80 -49.01 176.29 74.89
CA ALA A 80 -49.12 175.69 73.56
C ALA A 80 -47.72 175.46 72.96
N ASN A 81 -46.81 176.42 73.11
CA ASN A 81 -45.42 176.30 72.66
C ASN A 81 -44.69 175.15 73.38
N GLU A 82 -44.83 175.03 74.70
CA GLU A 82 -44.28 173.90 75.48
C GLU A 82 -44.80 172.53 74.97
N LYS A 83 -46.06 172.46 74.55
CA LYS A 83 -46.66 171.25 73.97
C LYS A 83 -46.16 171.00 72.55
N ILE A 84 -45.92 172.05 71.75
CA ILE A 84 -45.33 171.93 70.41
C ILE A 84 -43.89 171.44 70.52
N GLU A 85 -43.10 171.93 71.45
CA GLU A 85 -41.73 171.49 71.72
C GLU A 85 -41.68 170.05 72.25
N THR A 86 -42.58 169.71 73.18
CA THR A 86 -42.77 168.32 73.67
C THR A 86 -43.16 167.36 72.54
N ASN A 87 -44.10 167.77 71.67
CA ASN A 87 -44.53 166.98 70.51
C ASN A 87 -43.41 166.85 69.47
N THR A 88 -42.65 167.92 69.22
CA THR A 88 -41.51 167.92 68.29
C THR A 88 -40.42 166.95 68.77
N THR A 89 -40.09 167.01 70.07
CA THR A 89 -39.17 166.05 70.72
C THR A 89 -39.69 164.61 70.59
N SER A 90 -40.99 164.41 70.81
CA SER A 90 -41.64 163.10 70.67
C SER A 90 -41.62 162.57 69.22
N ILE A 91 -41.82 163.45 68.23
CA ILE A 91 -41.75 163.11 66.80
C ILE A 91 -40.32 162.74 66.42
N SER A 92 -39.31 163.50 66.83
CA SER A 92 -37.89 163.19 66.60
C SER A 92 -37.47 161.87 67.25
N ALA A 93 -38.02 161.51 68.42
CA ALA A 93 -37.81 160.21 69.05
C ALA A 93 -38.50 159.07 68.28
N LEU A 94 -39.74 159.28 67.80
CA LEU A 94 -40.47 158.32 66.98
C LEU A 94 -39.79 158.09 65.62
N GLN A 95 -39.26 159.13 64.97
CA GLN A 95 -38.50 159.01 63.72
C GLN A 95 -37.23 158.17 63.91
N GLN A 96 -36.46 158.42 64.97
CA GLN A 96 -35.30 157.58 65.31
C GLN A 96 -35.70 156.12 65.61
N ALA A 97 -36.83 155.89 66.29
CA ALA A 97 -37.33 154.54 66.55
C ALA A 97 -37.81 153.83 65.26
N VAL A 98 -38.43 154.57 64.32
CA VAL A 98 -38.80 154.04 63.00
C VAL A 98 -37.56 153.63 62.23
N SER A 99 -36.56 154.50 62.07
CA SER A 99 -35.34 154.13 61.34
C SER A 99 -34.48 153.10 62.06
N GLY A 100 -34.56 153.00 63.39
CA GLY A 100 -34.03 151.86 64.13
C GLY A 100 -34.70 150.55 63.73
N ASN A 101 -36.04 150.52 63.68
CA ASN A 101 -36.82 149.35 63.26
C ASN A 101 -36.59 149.01 61.77
N GLU A 102 -36.51 150.00 60.87
CA GLU A 102 -36.20 149.80 59.44
C GLU A 102 -34.84 149.10 59.28
N ASN A 103 -33.80 149.57 59.99
CA ASN A 103 -32.48 148.94 59.97
C ASN A 103 -32.50 147.50 60.54
N ILE A 104 -33.24 147.25 61.62
CA ILE A 104 -33.41 145.90 62.19
C ILE A 104 -34.12 144.96 61.20
N ILE A 105 -35.18 145.44 60.53
CA ILE A 105 -35.95 144.69 59.54
C ILE A 105 -35.09 144.37 58.32
N ASN A 106 -34.34 145.33 57.79
CA ASN A 106 -33.45 145.13 56.64
C ASN A 106 -32.35 144.11 56.97
N ASN A 107 -31.66 144.26 58.11
CA ASN A 107 -30.65 143.29 58.57
C ASN A 107 -31.23 141.86 58.73
N PHE A 108 -32.48 141.74 59.18
CA PHE A 108 -33.18 140.46 59.26
C PHE A 108 -33.52 139.90 57.87
N ILE A 109 -34.00 140.72 56.93
CA ILE A 109 -34.32 140.33 55.55
C ILE A 109 -33.06 139.86 54.81
N ASP A 110 -31.93 140.56 54.95
CA ASP A 110 -30.66 140.17 54.32
C ASP A 110 -30.16 138.83 54.89
N SER A 111 -30.18 138.69 56.23
CA SER A 111 -29.80 137.44 56.92
C SER A 111 -30.69 136.25 56.52
N ALA A 112 -32.00 136.48 56.40
CA ALA A 112 -32.95 135.48 55.93
C ALA A 112 -32.72 135.13 54.45
N SER A 113 -32.43 136.11 53.60
CA SER A 113 -32.16 135.92 52.17
C SER A 113 -30.91 135.08 51.94
N VAL A 114 -29.81 135.36 52.66
CA VAL A 114 -28.59 134.54 52.64
C VAL A 114 -28.88 133.11 53.13
N SER A 115 -29.68 132.96 54.19
CA SER A 115 -30.07 131.65 54.71
C SER A 115 -30.90 130.84 53.71
N ILE A 116 -31.84 131.49 53.02
CA ILE A 116 -32.65 130.88 51.95
C ILE A 116 -31.77 130.49 50.76
N GLN A 117 -30.84 131.34 50.33
CA GLN A 117 -29.92 131.05 49.24
C GLN A 117 -29.01 129.84 49.55
N SER A 118 -28.57 129.71 50.80
CA SER A 118 -27.81 128.57 51.31
C SER A 118 -28.65 127.28 51.27
N LEU A 119 -29.87 127.30 51.82
CA LEU A 119 -30.80 126.16 51.79
C LEU A 119 -31.21 125.73 50.38
N GLN A 120 -31.36 126.69 49.45
CA GLN A 120 -31.58 126.39 48.03
C GLN A 120 -30.36 125.68 47.42
N THR A 121 -29.15 126.12 47.76
CA THR A 121 -27.90 125.51 47.26
C THR A 121 -27.73 124.08 47.78
N ASP A 122 -27.94 123.84 49.08
CA ASP A 122 -27.93 122.52 49.69
C ASP A 122 -29.00 121.60 49.06
N LYS A 123 -30.23 122.09 48.84
CA LYS A 123 -31.29 121.35 48.13
C LYS A 123 -30.83 120.91 46.73
N GLN A 124 -30.18 121.78 45.95
CA GLN A 124 -29.69 121.40 44.62
C GLN A 124 -28.58 120.35 44.71
N GLN A 125 -27.62 120.50 45.64
CA GLN A 125 -26.57 119.50 45.86
C GLN A 125 -27.13 118.13 46.25
N LYS A 126 -28.09 118.07 47.19
CA LYS A 126 -28.79 116.82 47.55
C LYS A 126 -29.57 116.23 46.37
N THR A 127 -30.16 117.07 45.52
CA THR A 127 -30.88 116.60 44.33
C THR A 127 -29.91 115.91 43.35
N VAL A 128 -28.73 116.48 43.11
CA VAL A 128 -27.67 115.84 42.29
C VAL A 128 -27.19 114.53 42.93
N GLN A 129 -26.95 114.51 44.24
CA GLN A 129 -26.54 113.29 44.97
C GLN A 129 -27.60 112.18 44.85
N ILE A 130 -28.89 112.49 45.03
CA ILE A 130 -29.99 111.54 44.86
C ILE A 130 -30.03 111.00 43.42
N THR A 131 -29.84 111.85 42.41
CA THR A 131 -29.77 111.41 41.01
C THR A 131 -28.59 110.46 40.76
N GLN A 132 -27.40 110.78 41.29
CA GLN A 132 -26.22 109.91 41.19
C GLN A 132 -26.44 108.56 41.88
N ILE A 133 -27.00 108.56 43.09
CA ILE A 133 -27.35 107.34 43.84
C ILE A 133 -28.35 106.49 43.05
N ASN A 134 -29.39 107.10 42.46
CA ASN A 134 -30.38 106.39 41.65
C ASN A 134 -29.77 105.76 40.39
N THR A 135 -28.84 106.44 39.72
CA THR A 135 -28.09 105.88 38.58
C THR A 135 -27.23 104.70 38.99
N SER A 136 -26.45 104.81 40.09
CA SER A 136 -25.63 103.70 40.59
C SER A 136 -26.47 102.50 41.04
N LEU A 137 -27.62 102.74 41.69
CA LEU A 137 -28.61 101.70 42.00
C LEU A 137 -29.30 101.13 40.74
N GLY A 138 -29.25 101.82 39.61
CA GLY A 138 -29.63 101.29 38.30
C GLY A 138 -28.62 100.25 37.82
N SER A 139 -27.34 100.63 37.73
CA SER A 139 -26.25 99.74 37.30
C SER A 139 -26.14 98.49 38.18
N ILE A 140 -26.16 98.65 39.51
CA ILE A 140 -26.08 97.53 40.46
C ILE A 140 -27.23 96.53 40.26
N ARG A 141 -28.45 96.98 39.91
CA ARG A 141 -29.57 96.08 39.62
C ARG A 141 -29.38 95.32 38.30
N ALA A 142 -28.77 95.93 37.29
CA ALA A 142 -28.43 95.26 36.04
C ALA A 142 -27.33 94.19 36.27
N GLU A 143 -26.25 94.55 36.97
CA GLU A 143 -25.17 93.62 37.33
C GLU A 143 -25.68 92.41 38.13
N ILE A 144 -26.61 92.62 39.08
CA ILE A 144 -27.26 91.54 39.84
C ILE A 144 -28.12 90.64 38.94
N ALA A 145 -28.80 91.20 37.93
CA ALA A 145 -29.60 90.41 36.99
C ALA A 145 -28.71 89.54 36.08
N ASP A 146 -27.61 90.10 35.55
CA ASP A 146 -26.63 89.37 34.74
C ASP A 146 -25.93 88.26 35.55
N GLN A 147 -25.62 88.53 36.83
CA GLN A 147 -25.10 87.52 37.76
C GLN A 147 -26.12 86.41 38.02
N ALA A 148 -27.40 86.74 38.23
CA ALA A 148 -28.46 85.73 38.42
C ALA A 148 -28.65 84.85 37.18
N GLN A 149 -28.57 85.44 35.97
CA GLN A 149 -28.61 84.69 34.72
C GLN A 149 -27.38 83.79 34.55
N THR A 150 -26.19 84.27 34.94
CA THR A 150 -24.94 83.50 34.93
C THR A 150 -24.99 82.31 35.90
N ILE A 151 -25.48 82.53 37.13
CA ILE A 151 -25.70 81.47 38.13
C ILE A 151 -26.68 80.42 37.60
N THR A 152 -27.74 80.84 36.90
CA THR A 152 -28.71 79.93 36.29
C THR A 152 -28.05 79.02 35.26
N VAL A 153 -27.24 79.57 34.36
CA VAL A 153 -26.48 78.79 33.35
C VAL A 153 -25.49 77.82 34.00
N LEU A 154 -24.74 78.27 35.01
CA LEU A 154 -23.80 77.43 35.75
C LEU A 154 -24.51 76.27 36.48
N ASN A 155 -25.69 76.51 37.06
CA ASN A 155 -26.48 75.48 37.73
C ASN A 155 -27.04 74.45 36.74
N THR A 156 -27.49 74.88 35.55
CA THR A 156 -27.87 73.97 34.45
C THR A 156 -26.69 73.10 33.99
N ALA A 157 -25.51 73.69 33.76
CA ALA A 157 -24.32 72.95 33.36
C ALA A 157 -23.85 71.98 34.45
N SER A 158 -23.91 72.37 35.72
CA SER A 158 -23.61 71.48 36.87
C SER A 158 -24.55 70.27 36.92
N THR A 159 -25.86 70.50 36.70
CA THR A 159 -26.88 69.43 36.63
C THR A 159 -26.60 68.45 35.48
N GLN A 160 -26.25 68.97 34.30
CA GLN A 160 -25.88 68.15 33.12
C GLN A 160 -24.61 67.33 33.36
N ASN A 161 -23.59 67.93 34.00
CA ASN A 161 -22.37 67.22 34.39
C ASN A 161 -22.65 66.10 35.40
N GLY A 162 -23.55 66.31 36.35
CA GLY A 162 -23.99 65.28 37.30
C GLY A 162 -24.60 64.06 36.59
N ALA A 163 -25.53 64.28 35.66
CA ALA A 163 -26.12 63.21 34.85
C ALA A 163 -25.08 62.50 33.96
N ALA A 164 -24.12 63.23 33.38
CA ALA A 164 -23.04 62.65 32.59
C ALA A 164 -22.10 61.77 33.44
N LEU A 165 -21.81 62.17 34.69
CA LEU A 165 -21.03 61.38 35.65
C LEU A 165 -21.76 60.11 36.08
N GLU A 166 -23.08 60.16 36.26
CA GLU A 166 -23.90 58.97 36.55
C GLU A 166 -23.84 57.95 35.41
N VAL A 167 -24.04 58.40 34.15
CA VAL A 167 -23.93 57.55 32.96
C VAL A 167 -22.51 56.95 32.81
N MET A 168 -21.46 57.73 33.06
CA MET A 168 -20.08 57.23 33.05
C MET A 168 -19.83 56.18 34.15
N ASN A 169 -20.38 56.38 35.36
CA ASN A 169 -20.27 55.41 36.45
C ASN A 169 -20.98 54.07 36.10
N THR A 170 -22.19 54.11 35.53
CA THR A 170 -22.86 52.90 35.02
C THR A 170 -22.05 52.21 33.93
N SER A 171 -21.46 52.96 32.99
CA SER A 171 -20.62 52.41 31.93
C SER A 171 -19.36 51.70 32.47
N LEU A 172 -18.71 52.29 33.48
CA LEU A 172 -17.57 51.69 34.18
C LEU A 172 -17.94 50.41 34.94
N GLN A 173 -19.13 50.38 35.57
CA GLN A 173 -19.64 49.16 36.22
C GLN A 173 -19.86 48.03 35.22
N VAL A 174 -20.46 48.33 34.05
CA VAL A 174 -20.65 47.34 32.97
C VAL A 174 -19.32 46.86 32.41
N GLN A 175 -18.33 47.74 32.20
CA GLN A 175 -16.99 47.33 31.78
C GLN A 175 -16.29 46.44 32.82
N SER A 176 -16.40 46.76 34.11
CA SER A 176 -15.84 45.95 35.20
C SER A 176 -16.44 44.53 35.22
N GLN A 177 -17.76 44.40 35.05
CA GLN A 177 -18.44 43.11 34.92
C GLN A 177 -17.99 42.34 33.67
N ALA A 178 -17.84 43.01 32.53
CA ALA A 178 -17.38 42.40 31.29
C ALA A 178 -15.93 41.87 31.39
N VAL A 179 -15.03 42.61 32.05
CA VAL A 179 -13.64 42.18 32.33
C VAL A 179 -13.62 40.98 33.29
N SER A 180 -14.44 40.98 34.33
CA SER A 180 -14.56 39.83 35.26
C SER A 180 -15.02 38.55 34.55
N LEU A 181 -16.01 38.67 33.66
CA LEU A 181 -16.48 37.56 32.81
C LEU A 181 -15.39 37.11 31.81
N ALA A 182 -14.63 38.03 31.22
CA ALA A 182 -13.52 37.72 30.34
C ALA A 182 -12.42 36.92 31.06
N ASN A 183 -12.01 37.34 32.26
CA ASN A 183 -11.03 36.61 33.08
C ASN A 183 -11.50 35.20 33.43
N THR A 184 -12.79 35.04 33.77
CA THR A 184 -13.39 33.72 34.06
C THR A 184 -13.31 32.80 32.83
N ARG A 185 -13.56 33.33 31.62
CA ARG A 185 -13.43 32.57 30.36
C ARG A 185 -11.99 32.24 30.02
N ILE A 186 -11.04 33.14 30.29
CA ILE A 186 -9.60 32.88 30.12
C ILE A 186 -9.17 31.73 31.02
N GLN A 187 -9.53 31.76 32.31
CA GLN A 187 -9.17 30.70 33.25
C GLN A 187 -9.73 29.32 32.86
N ALA A 188 -10.95 29.27 32.31
CA ALA A 188 -11.55 28.04 31.78
C ALA A 188 -10.82 27.51 30.53
N ASN A 189 -10.36 28.41 29.66
CA ASN A 189 -9.56 28.06 28.48
C ASN A 189 -8.16 27.54 28.88
N GLU A 190 -7.48 28.16 29.86
CA GLU A 190 -6.19 27.72 30.38
C GLU A 190 -6.28 26.29 30.97
N ASN A 191 -7.32 26.01 31.76
CA ASN A 191 -7.57 24.68 32.32
C ASN A 191 -7.82 23.64 31.21
N SER A 192 -8.54 24.03 30.16
CA SER A 192 -8.83 23.18 29.00
C SER A 192 -7.58 22.91 28.15
N LEU A 193 -6.70 23.91 27.99
CA LEU A 193 -5.42 23.78 27.30
C LEU A 193 -4.45 22.86 28.06
N SER A 194 -4.38 23.00 29.39
CA SER A 194 -3.60 22.09 30.26
C SER A 194 -4.09 20.64 30.16
N ALA A 195 -5.41 20.41 30.15
CA ALA A 195 -5.99 19.09 29.96
C ALA A 195 -5.73 18.52 28.54
N LEU A 196 -5.69 19.37 27.51
CA LEU A 196 -5.33 18.96 26.16
C LEU A 196 -3.85 18.59 26.04
N GLN A 197 -2.94 19.39 26.62
CA GLN A 197 -1.50 19.12 26.64
C GLN A 197 -1.18 17.76 27.30
N GLN A 198 -1.85 17.44 28.41
CA GLN A 198 -1.72 16.14 29.07
C GLN A 198 -2.16 14.98 28.18
N LYS A 199 -3.22 15.15 27.38
CA LYS A 199 -3.67 14.13 26.41
C LYS A 199 -2.69 13.96 25.26
N VAL A 200 -2.12 15.05 24.74
CA VAL A 200 -1.08 14.99 23.69
C VAL A 200 0.12 14.19 24.19
N THR A 201 0.64 14.50 25.38
CA THR A 201 1.79 13.77 25.94
C THR A 201 1.48 12.32 26.32
N GLN A 202 0.23 11.97 26.63
CA GLN A 202 -0.19 10.58 26.76
C GLN A 202 -0.22 9.86 25.39
N GLN A 203 -0.63 10.54 24.32
CA GLN A 203 -0.62 9.98 22.95
C GLN A 203 0.80 9.77 22.44
N GLU A 204 1.72 10.72 22.65
CA GLU A 204 3.14 10.61 22.29
C GLU A 204 3.78 9.33 22.88
N VAL A 205 3.42 8.99 24.13
CA VAL A 205 3.86 7.75 24.80
C VAL A 205 3.18 6.51 24.18
N VAL A 206 1.91 6.57 23.81
CA VAL A 206 1.22 5.46 23.12
C VAL A 206 1.85 5.18 21.75
N ASP A 207 2.11 6.22 20.97
CA ASP A 207 2.69 6.11 19.63
C ASP A 207 4.12 5.54 19.69
N THR A 208 4.94 6.03 20.62
CA THR A 208 6.28 5.46 20.92
C THR A 208 6.20 3.97 21.25
N ASN A 209 5.18 3.52 22.00
CA ASN A 209 4.99 2.10 22.31
C ASN A 209 4.53 1.28 21.08
N ILE A 210 3.79 1.89 20.14
CA ILE A 210 3.40 1.25 18.88
C ILE A 210 4.61 1.07 17.97
N GLU A 211 5.46 2.08 17.81
CA GLU A 211 6.70 2.01 17.01
C GLU A 211 7.66 0.91 17.51
N ASN A 212 7.84 0.81 18.83
CA ASN A 212 8.63 -0.26 19.45
C ASN A 212 8.04 -1.65 19.15
N ARG A 213 6.72 -1.81 19.22
CA ARG A 213 6.03 -3.08 18.89
C ARG A 213 6.12 -3.43 17.40
N VAL A 214 6.01 -2.46 16.50
CA VAL A 214 6.20 -2.65 15.06
C VAL A 214 7.64 -3.08 14.76
N THR A 215 8.62 -2.46 15.42
CA THR A 215 10.04 -2.84 15.29
C THR A 215 10.27 -4.28 15.73
N GLN A 216 9.72 -4.70 16.88
CA GLN A 216 9.79 -6.09 17.36
C GLN A 216 9.11 -7.08 16.40
N LEU A 217 7.94 -6.74 15.85
CA LEU A 217 7.23 -7.57 14.87
C LEU A 217 8.04 -7.74 13.58
N ASN A 218 8.65 -6.67 13.07
CA ASN A 218 9.52 -6.73 11.88
C ASN A 218 10.77 -7.61 12.12
N THR A 219 11.37 -7.54 13.31
CA THR A 219 12.45 -8.45 13.72
C THR A 219 11.98 -9.91 13.78
N GLY A 220 10.78 -10.17 14.33
CA GLY A 220 10.16 -11.48 14.37
C GLY A 220 9.91 -12.07 12.97
N ILE A 221 9.31 -11.29 12.07
CA ILE A 221 9.07 -11.67 10.67
C ILE A 221 10.39 -12.00 9.96
N SER A 222 11.44 -11.20 10.18
CA SER A 222 12.76 -11.43 9.61
C SER A 222 13.35 -12.77 10.06
N SER A 223 13.22 -13.11 11.34
CA SER A 223 13.63 -14.40 11.91
C SER A 223 12.84 -15.57 11.31
N VAL A 224 11.51 -15.45 11.19
CA VAL A 224 10.64 -16.47 10.58
C VAL A 224 11.00 -16.71 9.11
N ASN A 225 11.28 -15.66 8.34
CA ASN A 225 11.73 -15.80 6.95
C ASN A 225 13.08 -16.54 6.85
N THR A 226 14.03 -16.26 7.76
CA THR A 226 15.30 -17.00 7.83
C THR A 226 15.09 -18.48 8.15
N GLN A 227 14.18 -18.80 9.08
CA GLN A 227 13.82 -20.17 9.42
C GLN A 227 13.11 -20.89 8.27
N LEU A 228 12.22 -20.21 7.54
CA LEU A 228 11.53 -20.76 6.37
C LEU A 228 12.54 -21.15 5.29
N GLN A 229 13.48 -20.26 4.96
CA GLN A 229 14.53 -20.55 3.96
C GLN A 229 15.49 -21.67 4.41
N ALA A 230 15.76 -21.81 5.71
CA ALA A 230 16.51 -22.96 6.24
C ALA A 230 15.72 -24.28 6.09
N ASN A 231 14.39 -24.25 6.27
CA ASN A 231 13.51 -25.40 6.07
C ASN A 231 13.39 -25.77 4.58
N GLU A 232 13.27 -24.81 3.66
CA GLU A 232 13.28 -25.02 2.21
C GLU A 232 14.57 -25.70 1.75
N ASN A 233 15.73 -25.22 2.20
CA ASN A 233 17.02 -25.84 1.91
C ASN A 233 17.11 -27.27 2.47
N SER A 234 16.57 -27.50 3.67
CA SER A 234 16.52 -28.84 4.29
C SER A 234 15.61 -29.80 3.53
N LEU A 235 14.46 -29.32 3.03
CA LEU A 235 13.53 -30.08 2.21
C LEU A 235 14.13 -30.43 0.84
N ASN A 236 14.81 -29.49 0.18
CA ASN A 236 15.52 -29.72 -1.07
C ASN A 236 16.66 -30.74 -0.91
N ALA A 237 17.36 -30.74 0.23
CA ALA A 237 18.37 -31.75 0.55
C ALA A 237 17.75 -33.13 0.84
N LEU A 238 16.58 -33.17 1.49
CA LEU A 238 15.84 -34.41 1.73
C LEU A 238 15.31 -35.01 0.41
N GLN A 239 14.75 -34.19 -0.49
CA GLN A 239 14.26 -34.64 -1.79
C GLN A 239 15.38 -35.26 -2.64
N GLN A 240 16.56 -34.64 -2.68
CA GLN A 240 17.74 -35.23 -3.35
C GLN A 240 18.14 -36.58 -2.74
N ARG A 241 18.08 -36.72 -1.41
CA ARG A 241 18.37 -38.01 -0.75
C ARG A 241 17.32 -39.08 -1.05
N VAL A 242 16.04 -38.73 -1.16
CA VAL A 242 14.98 -39.65 -1.57
C VAL A 242 15.22 -40.12 -3.00
N THR A 243 15.43 -39.20 -3.94
CA THR A 243 15.72 -39.57 -5.34
C THR A 243 17.01 -40.38 -5.49
N GLN A 244 18.02 -40.13 -4.66
CA GLN A 244 19.24 -40.95 -4.63
C GLN A 244 18.97 -42.36 -4.10
N GLN A 245 18.05 -42.53 -3.13
CA GLN A 245 17.63 -43.83 -2.59
C GLN A 245 16.78 -44.62 -3.59
N GLU A 246 15.83 -43.98 -4.29
CA GLU A 246 15.02 -44.60 -5.36
C GLU A 246 15.91 -45.25 -6.43
N VAL A 247 17.02 -44.60 -6.79
CA VAL A 247 18.04 -45.16 -7.70
C VAL A 247 18.80 -46.34 -7.08
N VAL A 248 19.10 -46.32 -5.78
CA VAL A 248 19.73 -47.45 -5.07
C VAL A 248 18.79 -48.66 -5.02
N ASP A 249 17.52 -48.44 -4.69
CA ASP A 249 16.52 -49.49 -4.57
C ASP A 249 16.25 -50.13 -5.93
N THR A 250 16.11 -49.33 -7.00
CA THR A 250 16.05 -49.81 -8.40
C THR A 250 17.25 -50.69 -8.77
N ASN A 251 18.46 -50.35 -8.31
CA ASN A 251 19.66 -51.17 -8.55
C ASN A 251 19.65 -52.47 -7.73
N ILE A 252 19.05 -52.47 -6.53
CA ILE A 252 18.86 -53.67 -5.72
C ILE A 252 17.84 -54.61 -6.38
N GLU A 253 16.70 -54.12 -6.85
CA GLU A 253 15.69 -54.91 -7.57
C GLU A 253 16.25 -55.58 -8.83
N ASN A 254 17.03 -54.85 -9.63
CA ASN A 254 17.73 -55.41 -10.80
C ASN A 254 18.72 -56.52 -10.40
N ARG A 255 19.48 -56.35 -9.31
CA ARG A 255 20.39 -57.38 -8.80
C ARG A 255 19.66 -58.60 -8.23
N VAL A 256 18.54 -58.41 -7.54
CA VAL A 256 17.68 -59.51 -7.07
C VAL A 256 17.14 -60.31 -8.25
N THR A 257 16.66 -59.63 -9.30
CA THR A 257 16.19 -60.26 -10.54
C THR A 257 17.29 -61.08 -11.22
N GLN A 258 18.51 -60.53 -11.33
CA GLN A 258 19.67 -61.25 -11.87
C GLN A 258 20.02 -62.50 -11.05
N LEU A 259 20.01 -62.39 -9.71
CA LEU A 259 20.25 -63.53 -8.80
C LEU A 259 19.17 -64.60 -8.93
N SER A 260 17.89 -64.23 -9.01
CA SER A 260 16.77 -65.17 -9.22
C SER A 260 16.87 -65.93 -10.54
N ASN A 261 17.29 -65.25 -11.62
CA ASN A 261 17.57 -65.88 -12.90
C ASN A 261 18.78 -66.84 -12.82
N GLY A 262 19.84 -66.44 -12.09
CA GLY A 262 20.99 -67.29 -11.82
C GLY A 262 20.63 -68.56 -11.04
N ILE A 263 19.84 -68.44 -9.98
CA ILE A 263 19.32 -69.58 -9.19
C ILE A 263 18.45 -70.49 -10.07
N SER A 264 17.60 -69.93 -10.93
CA SER A 264 16.76 -70.71 -11.85
C SER A 264 17.60 -71.52 -12.84
N SER A 265 18.67 -70.93 -13.39
CA SER A 265 19.64 -71.62 -14.25
C SER A 265 20.40 -72.73 -13.51
N LEU A 266 20.87 -72.47 -12.29
CA LEU A 266 21.53 -73.47 -11.44
C LEU A 266 20.61 -74.64 -11.09
N ASN A 267 19.33 -74.37 -10.81
CA ASN A 267 18.33 -75.43 -10.59
C ASN A 267 18.13 -76.28 -11.85
N THR A 268 18.05 -75.68 -13.05
CA THR A 268 17.97 -76.42 -14.32
C THR A 268 19.22 -77.30 -14.55
N GLN A 269 20.42 -76.77 -14.27
CA GLN A 269 21.66 -77.54 -14.35
C GLN A 269 21.68 -78.70 -13.34
N LEU A 270 21.23 -78.47 -12.11
CA LEU A 270 21.15 -79.50 -11.06
C LEU A 270 20.16 -80.61 -11.44
N SER A 271 19.00 -80.28 -12.01
CA SER A 271 18.05 -81.26 -12.54
C SER A 271 18.68 -82.10 -13.66
N ALA A 272 19.39 -81.49 -14.62
CA ALA A 272 20.07 -82.22 -15.68
C ALA A 272 21.21 -83.12 -15.16
N ILE A 273 21.94 -82.68 -14.13
CA ILE A 273 22.96 -83.49 -13.44
C ILE A 273 22.30 -84.69 -12.73
N SER A 274 21.18 -84.47 -12.05
CA SER A 274 20.41 -85.54 -11.38
C SER A 274 19.90 -86.59 -12.38
N THR A 275 19.29 -86.17 -13.50
CA THR A 275 18.89 -87.08 -14.59
C THR A 275 20.08 -87.87 -15.14
N ARG A 276 21.26 -87.24 -15.28
CA ARG A 276 22.47 -87.92 -15.74
C ARG A 276 23.02 -88.90 -14.70
N SER A 277 22.90 -88.63 -13.40
CA SER A 277 23.21 -89.60 -12.34
C SER A 277 22.33 -90.83 -12.48
N GLN A 278 21.00 -90.64 -12.59
CA GLN A 278 20.06 -91.76 -12.72
C GLN A 278 20.34 -92.62 -13.96
N ASN A 279 20.67 -92.00 -15.10
CA ASN A 279 21.06 -92.72 -16.31
C ASN A 279 22.38 -93.49 -16.15
N ASN A 280 23.35 -92.94 -15.41
CA ASN A 280 24.60 -93.64 -15.09
C ASN A 280 24.34 -94.83 -14.15
N GLU A 281 23.51 -94.66 -13.11
CA GLU A 281 23.10 -95.72 -12.17
C GLU A 281 22.37 -96.87 -12.88
N ASN A 282 21.45 -96.54 -13.79
CA ASN A 282 20.77 -97.52 -14.65
C ASN A 282 21.76 -98.27 -15.55
N SER A 283 22.75 -97.56 -16.10
CA SER A 283 23.80 -98.15 -16.95
C SER A 283 24.73 -99.07 -16.16
N ILE A 284 25.11 -98.69 -14.93
CA ILE A 284 25.90 -99.52 -14.00
C ILE A 284 25.11 -100.78 -13.61
N THR A 285 23.80 -100.66 -13.37
CA THR A 285 22.92 -101.80 -13.07
C THR A 285 22.84 -102.77 -14.25
N ALA A 286 22.73 -102.26 -15.48
CA ALA A 286 22.79 -103.08 -16.69
C ALA A 286 24.16 -103.78 -16.87
N LEU A 287 25.27 -103.05 -16.68
CA LEU A 287 26.63 -103.62 -16.75
C LEU A 287 26.85 -104.72 -15.71
N ASN A 288 26.43 -104.51 -14.45
CA ASN A 288 26.49 -105.54 -13.40
C ASN A 288 25.66 -106.78 -13.75
N SER A 289 24.51 -106.60 -14.41
CA SER A 289 23.66 -107.71 -14.87
C SER A 289 24.37 -108.49 -15.97
N SER A 290 24.91 -107.82 -17.00
CA SER A 290 25.71 -108.45 -18.07
C SER A 290 26.96 -109.15 -17.54
N GLN A 291 27.64 -108.59 -16.54
CA GLN A 291 28.80 -109.22 -15.90
C GLN A 291 28.40 -110.45 -15.07
N THR A 292 27.20 -110.46 -14.48
CA THR A 292 26.64 -111.64 -13.79
C THR A 292 26.34 -112.77 -14.79
N THR A 293 25.76 -112.44 -15.95
CA THR A 293 25.58 -113.39 -17.06
C THR A 293 26.93 -113.92 -17.54
N LEU A 294 27.91 -113.05 -17.80
CA LEU A 294 29.24 -113.45 -18.28
C LEU A 294 29.96 -114.36 -17.27
N ASN A 295 29.85 -114.10 -15.96
CA ASN A 295 30.38 -114.98 -14.91
C ASN A 295 29.70 -116.36 -14.93
N THR A 296 28.39 -116.40 -15.22
CA THR A 296 27.64 -117.66 -15.37
C THR A 296 28.12 -118.43 -16.61
N ASP A 297 28.29 -117.75 -17.75
CA ASP A 297 28.79 -118.35 -18.98
C ASP A 297 30.24 -118.88 -18.83
N VAL A 298 31.10 -118.14 -18.11
CA VAL A 298 32.45 -118.60 -17.75
C VAL A 298 32.39 -119.84 -16.85
N THR A 299 31.47 -119.89 -15.87
CA THR A 299 31.29 -121.07 -15.00
C THR A 299 30.79 -122.29 -15.78
N ASN A 300 29.90 -122.08 -16.75
CA ASN A 300 29.43 -123.13 -17.66
C ASN A 300 30.54 -123.63 -18.60
N LEU A 301 31.39 -122.72 -19.12
CA LEU A 301 32.57 -123.05 -19.93
C LEU A 301 33.61 -123.83 -19.14
N ASP A 302 33.93 -123.43 -17.91
CA ASP A 302 34.87 -124.13 -17.04
C ASP A 302 34.37 -125.55 -16.71
N SER A 303 33.07 -125.70 -16.46
CA SER A 303 32.40 -127.00 -16.31
C SER A 303 32.54 -127.87 -17.58
N ALA A 304 32.27 -127.31 -18.77
CA ALA A 304 32.41 -128.02 -20.04
C ALA A 304 33.86 -128.39 -20.37
N VAL A 305 34.83 -127.56 -19.98
CA VAL A 305 36.27 -127.86 -20.08
C VAL A 305 36.67 -128.98 -19.12
N SER A 306 36.08 -129.03 -17.92
CA SER A 306 36.25 -130.13 -16.97
C SER A 306 35.70 -131.46 -17.51
N ASP A 307 34.49 -131.46 -18.08
CA ASP A 307 33.88 -132.63 -18.72
C ASP A 307 34.67 -133.11 -19.94
N LEU A 308 35.18 -132.16 -20.76
CA LEU A 308 36.08 -132.48 -21.88
C LEU A 308 37.41 -133.05 -21.38
N SER A 309 37.97 -132.53 -20.30
CA SER A 309 39.18 -133.06 -19.65
C SER A 309 38.95 -134.48 -19.11
N ALA A 310 37.82 -134.74 -18.45
CA ALA A 310 37.44 -136.09 -18.01
C ALA A 310 37.27 -137.05 -19.20
N THR A 311 36.71 -136.57 -20.31
CA THR A 311 36.58 -137.32 -21.57
C THR A 311 37.96 -137.63 -22.18
N VAL A 312 38.87 -136.65 -22.24
CA VAL A 312 40.26 -136.83 -22.73
C VAL A 312 41.05 -137.78 -21.84
N ASN A 313 40.89 -137.72 -20.52
CA ASN A 313 41.51 -138.68 -19.59
C ASN A 313 40.96 -140.10 -19.77
N THR A 314 39.66 -140.24 -20.06
CA THR A 314 39.03 -141.52 -20.41
C THR A 314 39.55 -142.06 -21.76
N GLN A 315 39.69 -141.19 -22.77
CA GLN A 315 40.30 -141.53 -24.06
C GLN A 315 41.77 -141.90 -23.91
N SER A 316 42.55 -141.18 -23.11
CA SER A 316 43.96 -141.48 -22.80
C SER A 316 44.10 -142.84 -22.09
N SER A 317 43.21 -143.16 -21.16
CA SER A 317 43.14 -144.48 -20.51
C SER A 317 42.77 -145.60 -21.50
N THR A 318 41.88 -145.29 -22.46
CA THR A 318 41.50 -146.21 -23.55
C THR A 318 42.67 -146.42 -24.52
N ILE A 319 43.38 -145.35 -24.90
CA ILE A 319 44.59 -145.40 -25.73
C ILE A 319 45.69 -146.19 -25.04
N SER A 320 45.90 -146.00 -23.74
CA SER A 320 46.85 -146.79 -22.95
C SER A 320 46.50 -148.28 -22.97
N THR A 321 45.20 -148.61 -22.83
CA THR A 321 44.69 -149.99 -22.93
C THR A 321 44.90 -150.56 -24.34
N ILE A 322 44.67 -149.76 -25.39
CA ILE A 322 44.96 -150.11 -26.79
C ILE A 322 46.46 -150.30 -26.99
N GLN A 323 47.32 -149.46 -26.41
CA GLN A 323 48.78 -149.61 -26.49
C GLN A 323 49.25 -150.90 -25.82
N SER A 324 48.70 -151.26 -24.65
CA SER A 324 48.97 -152.58 -24.04
C SER A 324 48.47 -153.73 -24.92
N SER A 325 47.31 -153.58 -25.58
CA SER A 325 46.82 -154.56 -26.56
C SER A 325 47.71 -154.64 -27.80
N VAL A 326 48.23 -153.52 -28.30
CA VAL A 326 49.14 -153.44 -29.45
C VAL A 326 50.52 -153.99 -29.09
N GLN A 327 51.03 -153.79 -27.87
CA GLN A 327 52.23 -154.47 -27.36
C GLN A 327 51.99 -155.99 -27.23
N GLY A 328 50.81 -156.41 -26.78
CA GLY A 328 50.41 -157.82 -26.79
C GLY A 328 50.30 -158.42 -28.19
N HIS A 329 49.89 -157.63 -29.19
CA HIS A 329 49.95 -158.01 -30.61
C HIS A 329 51.38 -157.97 -31.16
N GLY A 330 52.23 -157.06 -30.70
CA GLY A 330 53.66 -156.98 -31.04
C GLY A 330 54.40 -158.23 -30.61
N GLY A 331 54.29 -158.63 -29.34
CA GLY A 331 54.89 -159.90 -28.86
C GLY A 331 54.30 -161.16 -29.52
N ARG A 332 53.08 -161.08 -30.07
CA ARG A 332 52.52 -162.14 -30.93
C ARG A 332 53.02 -162.06 -32.38
N LEU A 333 53.37 -160.87 -32.85
CA LEU A 333 53.94 -160.62 -34.18
C LEU A 333 55.41 -161.04 -34.22
N ASP A 334 56.22 -160.74 -33.20
CA ASP A 334 57.61 -161.21 -33.07
C ASP A 334 57.73 -162.74 -33.21
N VAL A 335 56.76 -163.47 -32.64
CA VAL A 335 56.63 -164.94 -32.74
C VAL A 335 56.25 -165.42 -34.15
N LEU A 336 55.62 -164.57 -34.97
CA LEU A 336 55.24 -164.86 -36.36
C LEU A 336 56.30 -164.38 -37.37
N GLU A 337 56.96 -163.27 -37.10
CA GLU A 337 58.00 -162.65 -37.96
C GLU A 337 59.24 -163.55 -38.05
N ALA A 338 59.54 -164.29 -36.97
CA ALA A 338 60.58 -165.32 -36.91
C ALA A 338 60.37 -166.50 -37.89
N ALA A 339 59.25 -166.58 -38.60
CA ALA A 339 58.86 -167.73 -39.44
C ALA A 339 58.72 -167.42 -40.95
N ARG A 340 59.20 -166.28 -41.48
CA ARG A 340 58.86 -165.82 -42.86
C ARG A 340 60.01 -165.18 -43.69
N GLN A 341 59.76 -164.99 -44.99
CA GLN A 341 60.64 -164.39 -46.04
C GLN A 341 59.81 -163.46 -47.00
N PRO A 342 60.42 -162.53 -47.81
CA PRO A 342 59.89 -161.15 -48.06
C PRO A 342 59.53 -160.67 -49.52
N ILE A 343 59.02 -159.41 -49.72
CA ILE A 343 59.13 -158.42 -50.88
C ILE A 343 58.21 -157.09 -50.70
N GLN A 344 58.30 -155.99 -51.54
CA GLN A 344 58.00 -154.49 -51.29
C GLN A 344 57.31 -153.64 -52.48
N THR A 345 56.97 -152.30 -52.60
CA THR A 345 56.61 -150.98 -51.87
C THR A 345 56.20 -149.79 -52.88
N TYR A 346 55.69 -148.55 -52.49
CA TYR A 346 55.76 -147.12 -53.13
C TYR A 346 54.64 -145.98 -52.80
N ASP A 347 54.82 -144.62 -53.08
CA ASP A 347 54.09 -143.39 -52.43
C ASP A 347 53.71 -141.98 -53.23
N PRO A 348 53.78 -140.61 -52.83
CA PRO A 348 52.73 -139.48 -53.03
C PRO A 348 53.07 -137.94 -53.51
N ILE A 349 52.13 -136.90 -53.56
CA ILE A 349 52.34 -135.40 -53.92
C ILE A 349 51.22 -134.26 -53.60
N ILE A 350 51.41 -132.87 -53.71
CA ILE A 350 50.54 -131.66 -53.22
C ILE A 350 50.63 -130.21 -53.99
N ASN A 351 49.66 -129.19 -53.97
CA ASN A 351 49.81 -127.66 -54.25
C ASN A 351 48.57 -126.59 -54.12
N PRO A 352 48.71 -125.17 -54.10
CA PRO A 352 47.64 -124.04 -53.91
C PRO A 352 47.71 -122.61 -54.70
N HIS A 353 46.80 -121.54 -54.53
CA HIS A 353 46.91 -119.99 -54.79
C HIS A 353 45.61 -118.98 -54.86
N GLU A 354 45.68 -117.66 -55.33
CA GLU A 354 44.72 -116.42 -55.25
C GLU A 354 44.62 -115.43 -56.55
N ASP A 355 44.07 -114.16 -56.81
CA ASP A 355 43.21 -112.97 -56.29
C ASP A 355 42.79 -111.81 -57.41
N ILE A 356 41.85 -110.77 -57.26
CA ILE A 356 41.41 -109.63 -58.25
C ILE A 356 40.28 -108.54 -57.79
N LEU A 357 39.75 -107.35 -58.36
CA LEU A 357 40.06 -106.01 -59.08
C LEU A 357 38.84 -104.90 -59.16
N ASP A 358 38.87 -103.70 -59.88
CA ASP A 358 37.99 -102.41 -59.75
C ASP A 358 37.63 -101.44 -61.02
N ALA A 359 36.73 -100.36 -61.00
CA ALA A 359 36.28 -99.41 -62.15
C ALA A 359 35.51 -97.97 -61.92
N PRO A 360 35.30 -97.00 -62.94
CA PRO A 360 34.80 -95.54 -62.84
C PRO A 360 33.78 -94.86 -63.92
N ILE A 361 33.62 -93.48 -64.09
CA ILE A 361 32.60 -92.65 -64.91
C ILE A 361 33.13 -91.37 -65.73
N ASN A 362 32.35 -90.65 -66.61
CA ASN A 362 32.74 -89.65 -67.71
C ASN A 362 31.96 -88.25 -67.83
N TYR A 363 32.30 -87.28 -68.75
CA TYR A 363 31.76 -85.84 -68.84
C TYR A 363 31.60 -85.17 -70.27
N SER A 364 30.84 -84.04 -70.42
CA SER A 364 30.76 -83.11 -71.61
C SER A 364 30.26 -81.66 -71.29
N TYR A 365 30.80 -80.61 -71.95
CA TYR A 365 30.51 -79.16 -71.75
C TYR A 365 29.49 -78.55 -72.74
N ILE A 366 28.76 -77.50 -72.34
CA ILE A 366 27.74 -76.75 -73.13
C ILE A 366 28.15 -75.27 -73.24
N ALA A 367 28.22 -74.73 -74.46
CA ALA A 367 28.68 -73.36 -74.70
C ALA A 367 27.59 -72.30 -74.45
N THR A 368 27.91 -71.32 -73.59
CA THR A 368 27.13 -70.10 -73.32
C THR A 368 28.08 -68.89 -73.18
N ALA A 369 27.53 -67.67 -73.25
CA ALA A 369 28.25 -66.41 -73.07
C ALA A 369 27.75 -65.63 -71.83
N PRO A 370 28.58 -64.75 -71.21
CA PRO A 370 28.14 -63.91 -70.11
C PRO A 370 26.98 -63.00 -70.51
N GLY A 371 25.89 -63.05 -69.74
CA GLY A 371 24.64 -62.37 -70.02
C GLY A 371 23.54 -63.27 -70.61
N ASP A 372 23.87 -64.43 -71.18
CA ASP A 372 22.87 -65.39 -71.68
C ASP A 372 21.94 -65.89 -70.57
N VAL A 373 20.70 -66.21 -70.91
CA VAL A 373 19.72 -66.85 -70.02
C VAL A 373 19.31 -68.20 -70.59
N PHE A 374 19.26 -69.23 -69.75
CA PHE A 374 18.73 -70.55 -70.07
C PHE A 374 17.92 -71.10 -68.91
N SER A 375 16.91 -71.93 -69.19
CA SER A 375 16.08 -72.55 -68.17
C SER A 375 16.56 -73.98 -67.89
N LEU A 376 16.62 -74.38 -66.62
CA LEU A 376 16.99 -75.74 -66.21
C LEU A 376 16.11 -76.17 -65.03
N HIS A 377 15.45 -77.32 -65.16
CA HIS A 377 14.50 -77.88 -64.18
C HIS A 377 13.37 -76.92 -63.72
N GLY A 378 13.01 -75.94 -64.55
CA GLY A 378 11.95 -74.96 -64.29
C GLY A 378 12.44 -73.60 -63.82
N GLU A 379 13.67 -73.51 -63.32
CA GLU A 379 14.30 -72.25 -62.89
C GLU A 379 15.06 -71.61 -64.06
N ASN A 380 15.07 -70.26 -64.11
CA ASN A 380 15.86 -69.50 -65.08
C ASN A 380 17.24 -69.19 -64.51
N PHE A 381 18.29 -69.46 -65.27
CA PHE A 381 19.67 -69.15 -64.92
C PHE A 381 20.26 -68.15 -65.92
N ARG A 382 20.90 -67.09 -65.40
CA ARG A 382 21.68 -66.13 -66.20
C ARG A 382 23.18 -66.37 -65.98
N MET A 383 23.97 -66.31 -67.05
CA MET A 383 25.42 -66.48 -66.99
C MET A 383 26.13 -65.21 -66.52
N TYR A 384 26.97 -65.33 -65.50
CA TYR A 384 27.81 -64.25 -64.97
C TYR A 384 29.29 -64.63 -65.06
N ARG A 385 30.13 -63.66 -65.44
CA ARG A 385 31.60 -63.80 -65.49
C ARG A 385 32.24 -63.20 -64.26
N PHE A 386 32.89 -64.02 -63.44
CA PHE A 386 33.62 -63.58 -62.25
C PHE A 386 35.13 -63.54 -62.50
N PRO A 387 35.82 -62.45 -62.10
CA PRO A 387 37.28 -62.42 -62.09
C PRO A 387 37.80 -63.18 -60.87
N VAL A 388 38.64 -64.19 -61.10
CA VAL A 388 39.32 -64.97 -60.06
C VAL A 388 40.82 -64.88 -60.29
N MET A 389 41.58 -64.84 -59.21
CA MET A 389 43.04 -64.88 -59.22
C MET A 389 43.49 -66.12 -58.46
N ASP A 390 44.41 -66.89 -59.01
CA ASP A 390 45.09 -67.93 -58.24
C ASP A 390 46.18 -67.29 -57.39
N PHE A 391 46.07 -67.41 -56.07
CA PHE A 391 47.01 -66.83 -55.11
C PHE A 391 48.39 -67.53 -55.08
N GLU A 392 48.53 -68.71 -55.68
CA GLU A 392 49.83 -69.41 -55.79
C GLU A 392 50.63 -68.93 -57.01
N THR A 393 50.01 -68.88 -58.20
CA THR A 393 50.68 -68.49 -59.46
C THR A 393 50.52 -67.02 -59.84
N ASN A 394 49.63 -66.28 -59.16
CA ASN A 394 49.20 -64.91 -59.51
C ASN A 394 48.49 -64.82 -60.89
N GLN A 395 48.19 -65.95 -61.53
CA GLN A 395 47.46 -66.02 -62.80
C GLN A 395 46.00 -65.60 -62.61
N ARG A 396 45.46 -64.89 -63.61
CA ARG A 396 44.08 -64.43 -63.64
C ARG A 396 43.22 -65.37 -64.48
N TYR A 397 41.97 -65.52 -64.07
CA TYR A 397 40.98 -66.37 -64.70
C TYR A 397 39.64 -65.64 -64.76
N ALA A 398 38.95 -65.76 -65.89
CA ALA A 398 37.52 -65.58 -65.96
C ALA A 398 36.87 -66.92 -65.58
N VAL A 399 35.86 -66.88 -64.72
CA VAL A 399 35.01 -68.03 -64.48
C VAL A 399 33.57 -67.67 -64.78
N ASP A 400 33.01 -68.34 -65.78
CA ASP A 400 31.63 -68.19 -66.21
C ASP A 400 30.76 -69.16 -65.42
N ILE A 401 29.72 -68.65 -64.76
CA ILE A 401 28.88 -69.40 -63.83
C ILE A 401 27.40 -69.01 -64.00
N PRO A 402 26.47 -69.98 -64.08
CA PRO A 402 25.03 -69.73 -64.05
C PRO A 402 24.53 -69.37 -62.65
N LEU A 403 23.73 -68.31 -62.52
CA LEU A 403 23.04 -67.90 -61.29
C LEU A 403 21.53 -67.76 -61.53
N ILE A 404 20.70 -68.06 -60.52
CA ILE A 404 19.22 -68.02 -60.63
C ILE A 404 18.72 -66.58 -60.81
N GLU A 405 17.96 -66.33 -61.88
CA GLU A 405 17.49 -65.00 -62.23
C GLU A 405 16.37 -64.49 -61.32
N GLY A 406 16.68 -63.44 -60.55
CA GLY A 406 15.72 -62.68 -59.74
C GLY A 406 15.91 -62.82 -58.22
N ASP A 407 16.74 -63.75 -57.76
CA ASP A 407 16.95 -64.04 -56.33
C ASP A 407 18.14 -63.27 -55.74
N THR A 408 18.11 -62.95 -54.44
CA THR A 408 19.16 -62.16 -53.79
C THR A 408 20.29 -63.04 -53.24
N TYR A 409 21.43 -63.09 -53.94
CA TYR A 409 22.55 -63.96 -53.57
C TYR A 409 23.18 -63.61 -52.20
N GLU A 410 23.28 -64.61 -51.32
CA GLU A 410 23.67 -64.43 -49.91
C GLU A 410 25.19 -64.19 -49.71
N SER A 411 26.06 -64.81 -50.53
CA SER A 411 27.51 -64.51 -50.58
C SER A 411 28.22 -65.18 -51.77
N ILE A 412 29.38 -64.61 -52.17
CA ILE A 412 30.38 -65.27 -53.02
C ILE A 412 31.73 -65.20 -52.27
N GLY A 413 32.30 -66.37 -51.94
CA GLY A 413 33.53 -66.47 -51.15
C GLY A 413 34.68 -67.13 -51.91
N VAL A 414 35.72 -66.35 -52.21
CA VAL A 414 37.00 -66.85 -52.74
C VAL A 414 37.96 -67.06 -51.56
N ASN A 415 38.52 -68.28 -51.43
CA ASN A 415 39.38 -68.66 -50.32
C ASN A 415 40.72 -69.22 -50.83
N SER A 416 41.81 -68.86 -50.15
CA SER A 416 43.08 -69.58 -50.25
C SER A 416 43.15 -70.65 -49.16
N MET A 417 43.85 -71.77 -49.46
CA MET A 417 44.02 -72.94 -48.57
C MET A 417 42.71 -73.71 -48.26
N CYS A 418 42.00 -74.15 -49.30
CA CYS A 418 40.83 -75.02 -49.15
C CYS A 418 41.19 -76.44 -48.67
N GLY A 419 41.17 -76.65 -47.35
CA GLY A 419 41.62 -77.88 -46.68
C GLY A 419 40.75 -79.13 -46.84
N SER A 420 39.56 -79.04 -47.45
CA SER A 420 38.60 -80.15 -47.53
C SER A 420 37.81 -80.19 -48.85
N PHE A 421 38.51 -80.18 -49.98
CA PHE A 421 37.93 -80.45 -51.31
C PHE A 421 37.60 -81.95 -51.49
N HIS A 422 36.74 -82.47 -50.61
CA HIS A 422 36.37 -83.88 -50.51
C HIS A 422 34.97 -84.12 -51.07
N LEU A 423 34.91 -84.62 -52.30
CA LEU A 423 33.96 -85.63 -52.80
C LEU A 423 34.37 -85.94 -54.25
N SER A 424 34.77 -87.19 -54.51
CA SER A 424 34.98 -87.68 -55.88
C SER A 424 33.69 -88.33 -56.40
N PRO A 425 33.40 -88.26 -57.71
CA PRO A 425 34.23 -87.69 -58.77
C PRO A 425 34.21 -86.15 -58.82
N SER A 426 35.39 -85.55 -58.97
CA SER A 426 35.56 -84.12 -59.30
C SER A 426 35.89 -83.95 -60.78
N GLN A 427 35.28 -82.95 -61.41
CA GLN A 427 35.13 -82.88 -62.88
C GLN A 427 35.94 -81.72 -63.45
N LEU A 428 36.65 -81.94 -64.56
CA LEU A 428 37.50 -80.92 -65.21
C LEU A 428 36.65 -79.94 -66.02
N ILE A 429 36.81 -78.63 -65.78
CA ILE A 429 35.95 -77.56 -66.37
C ILE A 429 36.76 -76.44 -67.06
N GLY A 430 37.89 -76.81 -67.68
CA GLY A 430 38.84 -75.90 -68.32
C GLY A 430 40.10 -75.64 -67.49
N ASP A 431 41.23 -75.38 -68.15
CA ASP A 431 42.51 -74.89 -67.60
C ASP A 431 42.96 -75.54 -66.26
N ASN A 432 42.90 -76.88 -66.21
CA ASN A 432 43.19 -77.73 -65.05
C ASN A 432 42.34 -77.46 -63.79
N ALA A 433 41.32 -76.61 -63.88
CA ALA A 433 40.36 -76.39 -62.82
C ALA A 433 39.39 -77.57 -62.69
N LYS A 434 39.01 -77.86 -61.45
CA LYS A 434 38.04 -78.91 -61.11
C LYS A 434 36.82 -78.33 -60.41
N ALA A 435 35.64 -78.70 -60.85
CA ALA A 435 34.39 -78.48 -60.15
C ALA A 435 33.98 -79.72 -59.34
N ILE A 436 33.35 -79.49 -58.20
CA ILE A 436 32.46 -80.43 -57.53
C ILE A 436 31.10 -79.74 -57.44
N PHE A 437 30.05 -80.44 -57.88
CA PHE A 437 28.68 -80.08 -57.57
C PHE A 437 28.22 -80.88 -56.35
N SER A 438 27.68 -80.22 -55.33
CA SER A 438 27.10 -80.88 -54.16
C SER A 438 25.77 -80.21 -53.79
N VAL A 439 24.84 -81.00 -53.26
CA VAL A 439 23.61 -80.45 -52.63
C VAL A 439 23.80 -80.55 -51.13
N ARG A 440 23.74 -79.41 -50.43
CA ARG A 440 23.88 -79.33 -48.98
C ARG A 440 22.52 -79.06 -48.35
N GLY A 441 22.01 -80.03 -47.60
CA GLY A 441 20.74 -79.92 -46.88
C GLY A 441 20.46 -81.17 -46.05
N THR A 442 19.26 -81.28 -45.53
CA THR A 442 18.82 -82.43 -44.71
C THR A 442 17.51 -83.00 -45.24
N ILE A 443 17.54 -84.29 -45.58
CA ILE A 443 16.34 -85.09 -45.85
C ILE A 443 15.91 -85.68 -44.51
N GLU A 444 14.68 -85.41 -44.09
CA GLU A 444 14.11 -85.92 -42.84
C GLU A 444 12.92 -86.84 -43.16
N ARG A 445 13.03 -88.14 -42.84
CA ARG A 445 11.86 -89.02 -42.70
C ARG A 445 11.58 -89.23 -41.22
N LYS A 446 10.37 -88.89 -40.81
CA LYS A 446 9.95 -88.85 -39.41
C LYS A 446 8.74 -89.76 -39.19
N TYR A 447 8.94 -90.76 -38.34
CA TYR A 447 7.85 -91.61 -37.83
C TYR A 447 7.31 -90.98 -36.54
N THR A 448 5.99 -90.80 -36.47
CA THR A 448 5.28 -90.28 -35.30
C THR A 448 4.30 -91.33 -34.82
N MET A 449 4.45 -91.77 -33.57
CA MET A 449 3.56 -92.75 -32.95
C MET A 449 2.63 -92.05 -31.94
N SER A 450 1.33 -92.35 -32.01
CA SER A 450 0.32 -91.91 -31.05
C SER A 450 -0.35 -93.12 -30.37
N ARG A 451 -1.40 -92.88 -29.59
CA ARG A 451 -2.05 -93.92 -28.77
C ARG A 451 -2.78 -95.00 -29.59
N ASP A 452 -3.10 -94.70 -30.83
CA ASP A 452 -4.06 -95.39 -31.70
C ASP A 452 -3.56 -95.58 -33.15
N LYS A 453 -2.50 -94.87 -33.56
CA LYS A 453 -1.92 -94.94 -34.91
C LYS A 453 -0.41 -94.67 -34.90
N ILE A 454 0.25 -95.11 -35.98
CA ILE A 454 1.60 -94.70 -36.36
C ILE A 454 1.54 -94.05 -37.75
N GLU A 455 2.32 -92.98 -37.93
CA GLU A 455 2.36 -92.16 -39.15
C GLU A 455 3.81 -92.00 -39.63
N SER A 456 4.05 -92.14 -40.93
CA SER A 456 5.33 -91.82 -41.56
C SER A 456 5.22 -90.55 -42.40
N SER A 457 6.12 -89.60 -42.20
CA SER A 457 6.15 -88.31 -42.89
C SER A 457 7.54 -88.01 -43.46
N PHE A 458 7.60 -87.24 -44.54
CA PHE A 458 8.82 -86.95 -45.29
C PHE A 458 8.99 -85.43 -45.50
N SER A 459 10.24 -84.93 -45.49
CA SER A 459 10.55 -83.51 -45.66
C SER A 459 11.92 -83.28 -46.32
N LEU A 460 11.96 -82.32 -47.25
CA LEU A 460 13.18 -81.81 -47.89
C LEU A 460 13.56 -80.45 -47.29
N GLN A 461 14.28 -80.46 -46.16
CA GLN A 461 14.64 -79.24 -45.44
C GLN A 461 15.98 -78.66 -45.93
N LYS A 462 15.87 -77.46 -46.52
CA LYS A 462 17.01 -76.58 -46.89
C LYS A 462 18.01 -77.25 -47.83
N LEU A 463 17.52 -77.82 -48.94
CA LEU A 463 18.40 -78.25 -50.02
C LEU A 463 18.99 -76.99 -50.69
N ARG A 464 20.30 -76.78 -50.52
CA ARG A 464 21.05 -75.70 -51.17
C ARG A 464 22.05 -76.31 -52.16
N PRO A 465 21.85 -76.16 -53.49
CA PRO A 465 22.89 -76.52 -54.45
C PRO A 465 24.14 -75.64 -54.25
N GLN A 466 25.31 -76.27 -54.25
CA GLN A 466 26.61 -75.63 -54.07
C GLN A 466 27.55 -76.07 -55.19
N ILE A 467 28.22 -75.08 -55.81
CA ILE A 467 29.32 -75.32 -56.75
C ILE A 467 30.62 -74.95 -56.03
N GLN A 468 31.56 -75.88 -55.96
CA GLN A 468 32.92 -75.64 -55.49
C GLN A 468 33.88 -75.77 -56.67
N VAL A 469 34.57 -74.70 -57.03
CA VAL A 469 35.58 -74.69 -58.10
C VAL A 469 36.95 -74.51 -57.48
N LYS A 470 37.87 -75.44 -57.81
CA LYS A 470 39.28 -75.39 -57.43
C LYS A 470 40.15 -75.15 -58.66
N ILE A 471 41.04 -74.17 -58.58
CA ILE A 471 42.01 -73.81 -59.60
C ILE A 471 43.41 -73.94 -58.97
N GLY A 472 44.32 -74.67 -59.62
CA GLY A 472 45.65 -74.94 -59.05
C GLY A 472 45.59 -75.76 -57.74
N ARG A 473 46.58 -75.58 -56.87
CA ARG A 473 46.73 -76.40 -55.65
C ARG A 473 46.00 -75.82 -54.44
N TYR A 474 45.97 -74.50 -54.28
CA TYR A 474 45.48 -73.84 -53.05
C TYR A 474 44.27 -72.92 -53.22
N SER A 475 43.97 -72.44 -54.43
CA SER A 475 42.86 -71.53 -54.67
C SER A 475 41.56 -72.29 -54.94
N CYS A 476 40.52 -72.01 -54.15
CA CYS A 476 39.17 -72.44 -54.50
C CYS A 476 38.15 -71.38 -54.11
N PHE A 477 36.99 -71.41 -54.74
CA PHE A 477 35.84 -70.64 -54.30
C PHE A 477 34.61 -71.53 -54.24
N SER A 478 33.69 -71.17 -53.35
CA SER A 478 32.43 -71.87 -53.18
C SER A 478 31.27 -70.90 -53.32
N LEU A 479 30.30 -71.30 -54.13
CA LEU A 479 29.11 -70.55 -54.46
C LEU A 479 27.89 -71.38 -54.02
N THR A 480 26.98 -70.76 -53.27
CA THR A 480 25.71 -71.38 -52.86
C THR A 480 24.59 -70.76 -53.68
N LEU A 481 23.83 -71.59 -54.40
CA LEU A 481 22.80 -71.19 -55.33
C LEU A 481 21.42 -71.23 -54.65
N GLY A 482 20.95 -70.08 -54.16
CA GLY A 482 19.61 -69.90 -53.60
C GLY A 482 19.29 -70.75 -52.36
N GLN A 483 17.99 -70.88 -52.07
CA GLN A 483 17.46 -71.80 -51.06
C GLN A 483 16.20 -72.51 -51.60
N TRP A 484 16.19 -73.84 -51.57
CA TRP A 484 14.99 -74.64 -51.85
C TRP A 484 14.52 -75.37 -50.58
N SER A 485 13.20 -75.42 -50.40
CA SER A 485 12.55 -76.09 -49.27
C SER A 485 11.14 -76.58 -49.67
N GLY A 486 10.91 -77.88 -49.54
CA GLY A 486 9.57 -78.48 -49.65
C GLY A 486 8.92 -78.63 -48.27
N SER A 487 7.60 -78.47 -48.21
CA SER A 487 6.81 -78.75 -47.00
C SER A 487 6.79 -80.24 -46.64
N MET A 488 6.43 -80.58 -45.40
CA MET A 488 6.21 -81.98 -45.00
C MET A 488 4.99 -82.59 -45.70
N GLU A 489 5.15 -83.80 -46.21
CA GLU A 489 4.05 -84.67 -46.65
C GLU A 489 3.91 -85.90 -45.74
N VAL A 490 2.70 -86.46 -45.64
CA VAL A 490 2.44 -87.72 -44.94
C VAL A 490 2.38 -88.85 -45.96
N ASP A 491 3.30 -89.80 -45.82
CA ASP A 491 3.69 -90.81 -46.82
C ASP A 491 3.13 -92.21 -46.46
N GLY A 492 2.56 -92.37 -45.25
CA GLY A 492 1.94 -93.61 -44.79
C GLY A 492 1.30 -93.50 -43.39
N GLN A 493 0.23 -94.28 -43.15
CA GLN A 493 -0.49 -94.38 -41.87
C GLN A 493 -0.90 -95.83 -41.60
N GLY A 494 -0.89 -96.24 -40.34
CA GLY A 494 -1.41 -97.54 -39.88
C GLY A 494 -2.00 -97.46 -38.48
N ALA A 495 -3.06 -98.24 -38.21
CA ALA A 495 -3.66 -98.34 -36.90
C ALA A 495 -2.80 -99.17 -35.95
N LEU A 496 -2.81 -98.84 -34.66
CA LEU A 496 -1.94 -99.45 -33.65
C LEU A 496 -2.79 -100.19 -32.61
N ALA A 497 -2.73 -101.52 -32.61
CA ALA A 497 -3.56 -102.34 -31.75
C ALA A 497 -2.99 -102.45 -30.31
N SER A 498 -3.86 -102.53 -29.31
CA SER A 498 -3.45 -102.72 -27.92
C SER A 498 -2.75 -104.07 -27.74
N GLY A 499 -1.45 -104.04 -27.42
CA GLY A 499 -0.60 -105.23 -27.32
C GLY A 499 0.22 -105.54 -28.58
N GLN A 500 0.16 -104.70 -29.61
CA GLN A 500 1.05 -104.80 -30.77
C GLN A 500 2.40 -104.17 -30.47
N TYR A 501 3.42 -105.01 -30.25
CA TYR A 501 4.80 -104.59 -30.00
C TYR A 501 5.74 -104.81 -31.20
N ASP A 502 5.31 -105.56 -32.21
CA ASP A 502 5.95 -105.60 -33.52
C ASP A 502 5.24 -104.63 -34.47
N LEU A 503 5.97 -103.60 -34.88
CA LEU A 503 5.51 -102.55 -35.81
C LEU A 503 5.94 -102.81 -37.26
N THR A 504 6.60 -103.93 -37.54
CA THR A 504 7.05 -104.30 -38.90
C THR A 504 5.95 -104.95 -39.73
N ASN A 505 4.96 -105.54 -39.07
CA ASN A 505 3.76 -106.10 -39.68
C ASN A 505 2.55 -105.17 -39.49
N GLY A 506 1.59 -105.21 -40.42
CA GLY A 506 0.37 -104.39 -40.39
C GLY A 506 0.54 -102.92 -40.81
N PHE A 507 1.75 -102.36 -40.85
CA PHE A 507 2.01 -101.05 -41.43
C PHE A 507 2.09 -101.14 -42.96
N ASN A 508 1.40 -100.23 -43.67
CA ASN A 508 1.46 -100.16 -45.12
C ASN A 508 2.72 -99.39 -45.55
N TRP A 509 3.85 -100.09 -45.61
CA TRP A 509 5.17 -99.55 -45.91
C TRP A 509 5.17 -98.69 -47.19
N PRO A 510 5.67 -97.43 -47.15
CA PRO A 510 5.80 -96.60 -48.35
C PRO A 510 6.69 -97.28 -49.39
N ALA A 511 6.17 -97.49 -50.60
CA ALA A 511 6.82 -98.28 -51.66
C ALA A 511 8.08 -97.63 -52.26
N LYS A 512 8.54 -96.50 -51.72
CA LYS A 512 9.76 -95.79 -52.07
C LYS A 512 10.59 -95.49 -50.82
N ALA A 513 11.62 -96.31 -50.58
CA ALA A 513 12.54 -96.12 -49.45
C ALA A 513 13.32 -94.80 -49.56
N ASP A 514 13.77 -94.42 -50.76
CA ASP A 514 14.52 -93.20 -50.98
C ASP A 514 13.81 -92.29 -51.99
N ARG A 515 13.17 -91.20 -51.54
CA ARG A 515 12.70 -90.12 -52.44
C ARG A 515 13.88 -89.23 -52.89
N ILE A 516 15.02 -89.85 -53.20
CA ILE A 516 16.22 -89.20 -53.74
C ILE A 516 16.04 -88.88 -55.24
N ASP A 517 15.10 -89.55 -55.90
CA ASP A 517 14.61 -89.20 -57.24
C ASP A 517 13.87 -87.84 -57.28
N GLU A 518 13.43 -87.32 -56.13
CA GLU A 518 12.87 -85.97 -55.98
C GLU A 518 13.94 -84.90 -55.63
N VAL A 519 15.18 -85.31 -55.36
CA VAL A 519 16.32 -84.38 -55.27
C VAL A 519 16.83 -84.12 -56.68
N ILE A 520 16.30 -83.05 -57.30
CA ILE A 520 16.59 -82.67 -58.69
C ILE A 520 18.11 -82.59 -58.95
N ASP A 521 18.58 -83.38 -59.92
CA ASP A 521 20.01 -83.55 -60.18
C ASP A 521 20.61 -82.39 -61.00
N PHE A 522 20.90 -81.32 -60.28
CA PHE A 522 21.59 -80.13 -60.77
C PHE A 522 23.08 -80.36 -61.13
N ARG A 523 23.64 -81.59 -61.10
CA ARG A 523 25.00 -81.84 -61.65
C ARG A 523 25.14 -81.36 -63.10
N SER A 524 24.04 -81.35 -63.85
CA SER A 524 23.95 -80.77 -65.20
C SER A 524 24.33 -79.28 -65.28
N LEU A 525 24.26 -78.51 -64.19
CA LEU A 525 24.79 -77.13 -64.12
C LEU A 525 26.31 -77.08 -64.31
N ALA A 526 27.06 -78.13 -63.92
CA ALA A 526 28.52 -78.17 -64.09
C ALA A 526 28.92 -78.09 -65.57
N ASN A 527 28.08 -78.62 -66.47
CA ASN A 527 28.27 -78.53 -67.92
C ASN A 527 28.29 -77.09 -68.46
N TYR A 528 27.75 -76.12 -67.71
CA TYR A 528 27.71 -74.69 -68.08
C TYR A 528 28.82 -73.86 -67.40
N VAL A 529 29.54 -74.43 -66.43
CA VAL A 529 30.62 -73.71 -65.74
C VAL A 529 31.90 -73.82 -66.58
N ARG A 530 32.57 -72.69 -66.81
CA ARG A 530 33.82 -72.63 -67.57
C ARG A 530 34.85 -71.77 -66.85
N VAL A 531 36.02 -72.33 -66.59
CA VAL A 531 37.23 -71.56 -66.27
C VAL A 531 37.98 -71.25 -67.57
N THR A 532 38.51 -70.05 -67.71
CA THR A 532 39.44 -69.67 -68.79
C THR A 532 40.44 -68.65 -68.30
N ALA A 533 41.73 -68.90 -68.52
CA ALA A 533 42.83 -68.00 -68.20
C ALA A 533 42.73 -66.67 -68.98
N LEU A 534 43.16 -65.58 -68.35
CA LEU A 534 43.16 -64.21 -68.86
C LEU A 534 44.58 -63.66 -69.04
#